data_AF-A0A968Y606-F1
#
_entry.id   AF-A0A968Y606-F1
#
_cell.length_a   1.000
_cell.length_b   1.000
_cell.length_c   1.000
_cell.angle_alpha   90.00
_cell.angle_beta   90.00
_cell.angle_gamma   90.00
#
_symmetry.space_group_name_H-M   'P 1'
#
loop_
_entity.id
_entity.type
_entity.pdbx_description
1 polymer ?
#
loop_
_entity_poly.entity_id
_entity_poly.type
_entity_poly.pdbx_seq_one_letter_code
_entity_poly.pdbx_strand_id
1 'polypeptide(L)'
;MVYTWGNVNTTGITSIPAGGSTLNNGGYTGAQIPVSIVCDALFPLSKTWFDGLSAMYPEGSSAPLSAAGTAYRMADDNLSDITQSTSVRAAVIIGSTKSAMTANPGRTSVGLRKNGGINNFPRFLELWNSAGTVRPFNYTGSIIPLYYSTQALSQWENDTSVIYMPPQRNWSFDETFLNPNKLPPGTPFFQYLQGTSFRQSFN
;
A
#
# COMPACT_ATOMS: atom_id res chain seq x y z
N MET A 1 0.08 -13.12 2.55
CA MET A 1 -0.32 -11.95 1.73
C MET A 1 -1.71 -11.53 2.15
N VAL A 2 -2.06 -10.24 2.05
CA VAL A 2 -3.41 -9.73 2.37
C VAL A 2 -3.90 -8.89 1.18
N TYR A 3 -5.16 -9.08 0.84
CA TYR A 3 -5.87 -8.29 -0.17
C TYR A 3 -6.87 -7.39 0.54
N THR A 4 -6.87 -6.09 0.21
CA THR A 4 -7.92 -5.16 0.62
C THR A 4 -8.78 -4.84 -0.58
N TRP A 5 -10.10 -4.79 -0.42
CA TRP A 5 -11.00 -4.53 -1.52
C TRP A 5 -11.78 -3.23 -1.30
N GLY A 6 -11.66 -2.32 -2.26
CA GLY A 6 -12.31 -1.01 -2.22
C GLY A 6 -11.86 -0.15 -1.05
N ASN A 7 -12.80 0.60 -0.47
CA ASN A 7 -12.51 1.48 0.65
C ASN A 7 -12.36 0.72 1.96
N VAL A 8 -11.25 0.94 2.66
CA VAL A 8 -10.99 0.33 3.98
C VAL A 8 -10.79 1.41 5.04
N ASN A 9 -11.70 1.48 6.01
CA ASN A 9 -11.64 2.38 7.18
C ASN A 9 -11.49 3.88 6.84
N THR A 10 -12.03 4.31 5.69
CA THR A 10 -11.89 5.69 5.19
C THR A 10 -13.14 6.54 5.34
N THR A 11 -14.04 6.20 6.28
CA THR A 11 -15.23 7.02 6.54
C THR A 11 -14.81 8.42 6.96
N GLY A 12 -15.29 9.43 6.24
CA GLY A 12 -14.93 10.84 6.50
C GLY A 12 -13.78 11.40 5.66
N ILE A 13 -13.07 10.57 4.88
CA ILE A 13 -12.11 11.07 3.89
C ILE A 13 -12.90 11.49 2.65
N THR A 14 -12.99 12.80 2.40
CA THR A 14 -13.78 13.38 1.29
C THR A 14 -12.91 13.99 0.20
N SER A 15 -11.59 13.98 0.34
CA SER A 15 -10.64 14.53 -0.62
C SER A 15 -9.32 13.76 -0.58
N ILE A 16 -8.44 14.04 -1.54
CA ILE A 16 -7.08 13.51 -1.55
C ILE A 16 -6.41 13.85 -0.22
N PRO A 17 -5.84 12.87 0.50
CA PRO A 17 -5.07 13.12 1.70
C PRO A 17 -3.87 14.05 1.40
N ALA A 18 -3.82 15.22 2.04
CA ALA A 18 -2.70 16.16 1.95
C ALA A 18 -2.15 16.45 3.34
N GLY A 19 -0.82 16.46 3.48
CA GLY A 19 -0.11 16.92 4.68
C GLY A 19 -0.68 16.43 6.01
N GLY A 20 -0.56 15.12 6.30
CA GLY A 20 -1.15 14.52 7.50
C GLY A 20 -2.67 14.46 7.40
N SER A 21 -3.23 13.29 7.08
CA SER A 21 -4.69 13.16 7.06
C SER A 21 -5.15 12.74 8.46
N THR A 22 -5.72 13.70 9.18
CA THR A 22 -6.57 13.38 10.31
C THR A 22 -7.95 13.03 9.79
N LEU A 23 -8.58 12.02 10.37
CA LEU A 23 -10.03 11.83 10.25
C LEU A 23 -10.84 13.00 10.86
N ASN A 24 -10.21 14.11 11.25
CA ASN A 24 -10.86 15.24 11.93
C ASN A 24 -10.60 16.60 11.27
N ASN A 25 -10.18 16.67 10.00
CA ASN A 25 -10.24 17.94 9.26
C ASN A 25 -11.66 18.23 8.72
N GLY A 26 -12.66 18.14 9.62
CA GLY A 26 -13.92 18.89 9.48
C GLY A 26 -15.20 18.18 9.05
N GLY A 27 -15.24 16.85 8.84
CA GLY A 27 -16.43 16.20 8.27
C GLY A 27 -17.10 15.08 9.07
N TYR A 28 -16.32 14.22 9.72
CA TYR A 28 -16.84 12.98 10.28
C TYR A 28 -17.04 13.05 11.80
N THR A 29 -18.29 12.94 12.24
CA THR A 29 -18.71 13.05 13.64
C THR A 29 -18.84 11.70 14.35
N GLY A 30 -18.67 10.58 13.64
CA GLY A 30 -18.79 9.23 14.18
C GLY A 30 -17.55 8.74 14.92
N ALA A 31 -17.66 7.57 15.55
CA ALA A 31 -16.54 6.91 16.22
C ALA A 31 -15.43 6.58 15.22
N GLN A 32 -14.19 6.90 15.58
CA GLN A 32 -13.00 6.62 14.79
C GLN A 32 -12.24 5.47 15.43
N ILE A 33 -12.20 4.34 14.74
CA ILE A 33 -11.53 3.13 15.23
C ILE A 33 -10.24 2.94 14.40
N PRO A 34 -9.07 2.86 15.04
CA PRO A 34 -7.84 2.62 14.31
C PRO A 34 -7.76 1.14 13.87
N VAL A 35 -7.23 0.91 12.68
CA VAL A 35 -7.07 -0.44 12.09
C VAL A 35 -5.60 -0.71 11.87
N SER A 36 -5.16 -1.94 12.19
CA SER A 36 -3.83 -2.45 11.86
C SER A 36 -3.91 -3.65 10.93
N ILE A 37 -2.95 -3.75 10.00
CA ILE A 37 -2.78 -4.89 9.09
C ILE A 37 -1.33 -5.36 9.23
N VAL A 38 -1.15 -6.63 9.57
CA VAL A 38 0.16 -7.28 9.62
C VAL A 38 0.18 -8.36 8.56
N CYS A 39 1.02 -8.22 7.54
CA CYS A 39 1.02 -9.13 6.40
C CYS A 39 2.36 -9.19 5.68
N ASP A 40 2.67 -10.31 5.04
CA ASP A 40 3.90 -10.43 4.25
C ASP A 40 3.96 -9.41 3.09
N ALA A 41 2.81 -9.21 2.42
CA ALA A 41 2.62 -8.24 1.36
C ALA A 41 1.15 -7.84 1.25
N LEU A 42 0.91 -6.56 0.97
CA LEU A 42 -0.41 -5.94 0.84
C LEU A 42 -0.73 -5.70 -0.64
N PHE A 43 -1.91 -6.13 -1.05
CA PHE A 43 -2.42 -5.95 -2.40
C PHE A 43 -3.77 -5.22 -2.38
N PRO A 44 -3.77 -3.90 -2.58
CA PRO A 44 -5.02 -3.16 -2.71
C PRO A 44 -5.68 -3.45 -4.05
N LEU A 45 -6.97 -3.81 -3.97
CA LEU A 45 -7.87 -4.00 -5.09
C LEU A 45 -8.89 -2.86 -5.11
N SER A 46 -9.18 -2.36 -6.29
CA SER A 46 -10.07 -1.24 -6.51
C SER A 46 -11.53 -1.58 -6.16
N LYS A 47 -12.39 -0.57 -6.06
CA LYS A 47 -13.82 -0.79 -5.79
C LYS A 47 -14.53 -1.55 -6.90
N THR A 48 -14.00 -1.47 -8.11
CA THR A 48 -14.55 -2.10 -9.31
C THR A 48 -13.85 -3.41 -9.63
N TRP A 49 -13.01 -3.92 -8.71
CA TRP A 49 -12.41 -5.24 -8.86
C TRP A 49 -13.49 -6.30 -9.04
N PHE A 50 -13.30 -7.15 -10.03
CA PHE A 50 -14.14 -8.29 -10.33
C PHE A 50 -13.26 -9.50 -10.60
N ASP A 51 -13.41 -10.53 -9.77
CA ASP A 51 -12.59 -11.74 -9.78
C ASP A 51 -12.76 -12.56 -11.07
N GLY A 52 -13.98 -12.66 -11.60
CA GLY A 52 -14.31 -13.41 -12.80
C GLY A 52 -13.52 -12.96 -14.03
N LEU A 53 -13.21 -11.67 -14.16
CA LEU A 53 -12.38 -11.15 -15.24
C LEU A 53 -10.93 -11.66 -15.16
N SER A 54 -10.42 -11.88 -13.96
CA SER A 54 -9.07 -12.42 -13.75
C SER A 54 -8.99 -13.91 -14.08
N ALA A 55 -10.07 -14.65 -13.86
CA ALA A 55 -10.14 -16.09 -14.15
C ALA A 55 -10.39 -16.39 -15.64
N MET A 56 -11.14 -15.53 -16.33
CA MET A 56 -11.42 -15.69 -17.77
C MET A 56 -10.22 -15.34 -18.66
N TYR A 57 -9.37 -14.41 -18.20
CA TYR A 57 -8.21 -13.93 -18.97
C TYR A 57 -6.93 -13.93 -18.13
N PRO A 58 -6.44 -15.10 -17.68
CA PRO A 58 -5.29 -15.20 -16.79
C PRO A 58 -3.99 -14.66 -17.41
N GLU A 59 -3.86 -14.78 -18.73
CA GLU A 59 -2.67 -14.36 -19.51
C GLU A 59 -2.97 -13.28 -20.57
N GLY A 60 -4.17 -12.69 -20.50
CA GLY A 60 -4.68 -11.71 -21.48
C GLY A 60 -5.28 -12.36 -22.74
N SER A 61 -6.10 -11.59 -23.48
CA SER A 61 -6.61 -12.01 -24.79
C SER A 61 -5.67 -11.53 -25.90
N SER A 62 -5.06 -12.49 -26.60
CA SER A 62 -4.37 -12.38 -27.91
C SER A 62 -3.19 -11.41 -28.12
N ALA A 63 -2.79 -10.55 -27.17
CA ALA A 63 -1.53 -9.81 -27.28
C ALA A 63 -1.01 -9.34 -25.89
N PRO A 64 -0.10 -10.07 -25.24
CA PRO A 64 0.44 -9.69 -23.92
C PRO A 64 1.23 -8.36 -23.94
N LEU A 65 1.68 -7.92 -25.12
CA LEU A 65 2.60 -6.78 -25.31
C LEU A 65 1.90 -5.49 -25.80
N SER A 66 0.65 -5.56 -26.25
CA SER A 66 -0.10 -4.38 -26.69
C SER A 66 -1.38 -4.25 -25.87
N ALA A 67 -1.44 -3.24 -25.02
CA ALA A 67 -2.61 -2.84 -24.23
C ALA A 67 -3.82 -2.37 -25.08
N ALA A 68 -3.94 -2.81 -26.34
CA ALA A 68 -4.98 -2.46 -27.28
C ALA A 68 -6.12 -3.51 -27.22
N GLY A 69 -6.91 -3.43 -26.15
CA GLY A 69 -8.06 -4.29 -25.86
C GLY A 69 -8.70 -3.88 -24.53
N THR A 70 -9.17 -2.64 -24.45
CA THR A 70 -9.47 -1.79 -23.28
C THR A 70 -10.51 -2.30 -22.26
N ALA A 71 -10.35 -3.47 -21.66
CA ALA A 71 -11.23 -3.98 -20.59
C ALA A 71 -10.52 -4.85 -19.52
N TYR A 72 -9.21 -4.68 -19.32
CA TYR A 72 -8.43 -5.53 -18.43
C TYR A 72 -8.31 -4.97 -17.02
N ARG A 73 -8.90 -5.64 -16.00
CA ARG A 73 -8.69 -5.37 -14.56
C ARG A 73 -8.48 -3.87 -14.27
N MET A 74 -9.31 -3.04 -14.90
CA MET A 74 -9.14 -1.60 -14.84
C MET A 74 -9.57 -1.21 -13.45
N ALA A 75 -8.62 -0.70 -12.67
CA ALA A 75 -8.94 -0.23 -11.33
C ALA A 75 -9.93 0.92 -11.45
N ASP A 76 -10.90 1.02 -10.54
CA ASP A 76 -11.86 2.14 -10.48
C ASP A 76 -12.44 2.54 -11.85
N ASP A 77 -12.83 1.55 -12.65
CA ASP A 77 -13.38 1.77 -13.99
C ASP A 77 -14.80 2.34 -13.93
N ASN A 78 -15.14 3.27 -14.83
CA ASN A 78 -16.40 4.03 -14.80
C ASN A 78 -16.61 4.92 -13.55
N LEU A 79 -15.59 5.17 -12.74
CA LEU A 79 -15.64 6.18 -11.67
C LEU A 79 -15.19 7.54 -12.23
N SER A 80 -16.04 8.56 -12.10
CA SER A 80 -15.83 9.88 -12.73
C SER A 80 -15.21 10.92 -11.79
N ASP A 81 -15.11 10.63 -10.49
CA ASP A 81 -14.68 11.59 -9.46
C ASP A 81 -13.63 10.97 -8.51
N ILE A 82 -12.68 11.77 -8.06
CA ILE A 82 -11.64 11.37 -7.09
C ILE A 82 -12.18 10.99 -5.72
N THR A 83 -13.36 11.50 -5.34
CA THR A 83 -14.13 11.07 -4.16
C THR A 83 -14.56 9.61 -4.27
N GLN A 84 -14.65 9.09 -5.50
CA GLN A 84 -14.96 7.69 -5.77
C GLN A 84 -13.69 6.82 -5.85
N SER A 85 -12.48 7.38 -5.72
CA SER A 85 -11.26 6.58 -5.76
C SER A 85 -11.09 5.64 -4.56
N THR A 86 -10.37 4.55 -4.79
CA THR A 86 -10.03 3.55 -3.77
C THR A 86 -9.10 4.14 -2.72
N SER A 87 -9.53 4.03 -1.46
CA SER A 87 -8.83 4.62 -0.32
C SER A 87 -8.67 3.62 0.82
N VAL A 88 -7.50 3.59 1.44
CA VAL A 88 -7.20 2.71 2.59
C VAL A 88 -6.67 3.53 3.76
N ARG A 89 -7.24 3.31 4.94
CA ARG A 89 -6.72 3.87 6.19
C ARG A 89 -6.37 2.77 7.19
N ALA A 90 -5.09 2.51 7.37
CA ALA A 90 -4.61 1.53 8.33
C ALA A 90 -3.16 1.82 8.73
N ALA A 91 -2.74 1.35 9.91
CA ALA A 91 -1.32 1.09 10.13
C ALA A 91 -0.95 -0.27 9.54
N VAL A 92 0.14 -0.33 8.81
CA VAL A 92 0.55 -1.55 8.11
C VAL A 92 1.96 -1.94 8.53
N ILE A 93 2.11 -3.17 9.02
CA ILE A 93 3.40 -3.85 9.16
C ILE A 93 3.54 -4.81 7.99
N ILE A 94 4.58 -4.64 7.17
CA ILE A 94 4.73 -5.35 5.91
C ILE A 94 6.15 -5.84 5.64
N GLY A 95 6.27 -6.89 4.83
CA GLY A 95 7.53 -7.31 4.24
C GLY A 95 7.93 -6.43 3.05
N SER A 96 9.23 -6.14 2.92
CA SER A 96 9.81 -5.47 1.76
C SER A 96 10.60 -6.44 0.88
N THR A 97 10.76 -6.12 -0.40
CA THR A 97 11.70 -6.89 -1.23
C THR A 97 13.14 -6.53 -0.87
N LYS A 98 14.03 -7.50 -1.06
CA LYS A 98 15.46 -7.29 -0.86
C LYS A 98 16.03 -6.50 -2.05
N SER A 99 16.65 -5.36 -1.79
CA SER A 99 17.47 -4.69 -2.81
C SER A 99 18.66 -5.59 -3.16
N ALA A 100 19.08 -5.61 -4.43
CA ALA A 100 20.18 -6.50 -4.81
C ALA A 100 21.48 -6.10 -4.09
N MET A 101 22.16 -7.07 -3.50
CA MET A 101 23.46 -6.88 -2.88
C MET A 101 24.53 -6.94 -3.97
N THR A 102 24.74 -5.83 -4.68
CA THR A 102 25.73 -5.71 -5.75
C THR A 102 26.46 -4.37 -5.62
N ALA A 103 27.71 -4.29 -6.09
CA ALA A 103 28.56 -3.11 -5.93
C ALA A 103 27.96 -1.83 -6.57
N ASN A 104 27.10 -1.98 -7.57
CA ASN A 104 26.34 -0.90 -8.19
C ASN A 104 24.84 -1.05 -7.92
N PRO A 105 24.31 -0.51 -6.81
CA PRO A 105 22.87 -0.48 -6.53
C PRO A 105 22.15 0.49 -7.49
N GLY A 106 21.88 0.02 -8.71
CA GLY A 106 21.33 0.83 -9.79
C GLY A 106 20.56 0.01 -10.84
N ARG A 107 20.35 0.61 -12.00
CA ARG A 107 19.73 -0.04 -13.15
C ARG A 107 20.76 -0.87 -13.91
N THR A 108 20.37 -2.05 -14.36
CA THR A 108 21.13 -2.83 -15.35
C THR A 108 20.28 -3.07 -16.59
N SER A 109 20.84 -3.66 -17.65
CA SER A 109 20.09 -4.04 -18.86
C SER A 109 18.89 -4.96 -18.59
N VAL A 110 18.88 -5.61 -17.42
CA VAL A 110 17.81 -6.52 -16.97
C VAL A 110 16.86 -5.90 -15.92
N GLY A 111 16.97 -4.59 -15.62
CA GLY A 111 16.02 -3.86 -14.76
C GLY A 111 16.61 -3.18 -13.53
N LEU A 112 15.73 -2.58 -12.71
CA LEU A 112 16.04 -1.80 -11.51
C LEU A 112 16.34 -2.65 -10.26
N ARG A 113 17.59 -2.72 -9.79
CA ARG A 113 18.00 -3.56 -8.65
C ARG A 113 17.60 -3.03 -7.26
N LYS A 114 16.48 -2.32 -7.16
CA LYS A 114 15.99 -1.63 -5.97
C LYS A 114 14.71 -2.29 -5.47
N ASN A 115 14.45 -2.18 -4.18
CA ASN A 115 13.20 -2.65 -3.58
C ASN A 115 12.00 -1.72 -3.84
N GLY A 116 12.22 -0.52 -4.39
CA GLY A 116 11.19 0.47 -4.73
C GLY A 116 10.62 1.29 -3.57
N GLY A 117 11.04 1.01 -2.32
CA GLY A 117 10.57 1.72 -1.13
C GLY A 117 9.04 1.79 -1.03
N ILE A 118 8.53 2.96 -0.64
CA ILE A 118 7.09 3.22 -0.46
C ILE A 118 6.24 2.93 -1.70
N ASN A 119 6.82 3.10 -2.89
CA ASN A 119 6.13 2.85 -4.15
C ASN A 119 5.86 1.35 -4.41
N ASN A 120 6.59 0.46 -3.74
CA ASN A 120 6.51 -0.99 -3.89
C ASN A 120 5.98 -1.70 -2.63
N PHE A 121 5.69 -0.98 -1.55
CA PHE A 121 5.17 -1.58 -0.33
C PHE A 121 3.77 -2.16 -0.57
N PRO A 122 2.76 -1.35 -0.97
CA PRO A 122 1.58 -1.91 -1.62
C PRO A 122 1.90 -2.35 -3.05
N ARG A 123 1.34 -3.49 -3.44
CA ARG A 123 1.48 -4.05 -4.79
C ARG A 123 0.15 -4.07 -5.48
N PHE A 124 0.16 -3.71 -6.75
CA PHE A 124 -1.06 -3.52 -7.53
C PHE A 124 -1.18 -4.62 -8.58
N LEU A 125 -2.32 -5.30 -8.60
CA LEU A 125 -2.64 -6.36 -9.58
C LEU A 125 -3.51 -5.86 -10.74
N GLU A 126 -4.00 -4.63 -10.64
CA GLU A 126 -4.87 -3.97 -11.60
C GLU A 126 -4.11 -2.95 -12.46
N LEU A 127 -4.73 -2.52 -13.55
CA LEU A 127 -4.26 -1.40 -14.36
C LEU A 127 -4.88 -0.11 -13.83
N TRP A 128 -4.07 0.73 -13.21
CA TRP A 128 -4.53 1.98 -12.61
C TRP A 128 -4.31 3.19 -13.50
N ASN A 129 -3.35 3.09 -14.42
CA ASN A 129 -3.09 4.09 -15.44
C ASN A 129 -3.17 3.40 -16.79
N SER A 130 -4.02 3.85 -17.70
CA SER A 130 -4.11 3.31 -19.07
C SER A 130 -4.90 4.25 -19.96
N ALA A 131 -4.67 4.19 -21.28
CA ALA A 131 -5.43 4.97 -22.27
C ALA A 131 -5.53 6.48 -21.95
N GLY A 132 -4.47 7.08 -21.40
CA GLY A 132 -4.42 8.50 -21.03
C GLY A 132 -5.15 8.87 -19.73
N THR A 133 -5.74 7.91 -19.03
CA THR A 133 -6.42 8.11 -17.74
C THR A 133 -5.55 7.57 -16.59
N VAL A 134 -5.29 8.41 -15.59
CA VAL A 134 -4.53 8.05 -14.39
C VAL A 134 -5.46 8.06 -13.18
N ARG A 135 -5.62 6.90 -12.54
CA ARG A 135 -6.49 6.76 -11.37
C ARG A 135 -5.67 6.74 -10.07
N PRO A 136 -6.11 7.44 -9.01
CA PRO A 136 -5.34 7.51 -7.79
C PRO A 136 -5.65 6.35 -6.83
N PHE A 137 -4.63 5.93 -6.09
CA PHE A 137 -4.76 5.12 -4.89
C PHE A 137 -4.43 5.98 -3.68
N ASN A 138 -5.38 6.14 -2.76
CA ASN A 138 -5.21 6.97 -1.58
C ASN A 138 -4.90 6.10 -0.37
N TYR A 139 -3.86 6.45 0.38
CA TYR A 139 -3.53 5.76 1.61
C TYR A 139 -3.19 6.76 2.71
N THR A 140 -3.78 6.51 3.87
CA THR A 140 -3.57 7.31 5.08
C THR A 140 -3.24 6.38 6.23
N GLY A 141 -2.11 6.57 6.90
CA GLY A 141 -1.72 5.67 7.97
C GLY A 141 -0.24 5.70 8.30
N SER A 142 0.27 4.59 8.80
CA SER A 142 1.71 4.38 9.01
C SER A 142 2.12 3.09 8.32
N ILE A 143 3.34 3.04 7.78
CA ILE A 143 3.88 1.83 7.16
C ILE A 143 5.20 1.51 7.83
N ILE A 144 5.33 0.30 8.36
CA ILE A 144 6.54 -0.20 9.00
C ILE A 144 7.02 -1.45 8.25
N PRO A 145 8.09 -1.34 7.44
CA PRO A 145 8.71 -2.48 6.80
C PRO A 145 9.63 -3.20 7.79
N LEU A 146 9.16 -4.25 8.48
CA LEU A 146 9.93 -4.93 9.53
C LEU A 146 10.82 -6.08 9.05
N TYR A 147 10.50 -6.69 7.90
CA TYR A 147 11.16 -7.90 7.43
C TYR A 147 11.23 -7.96 5.91
N TYR A 148 11.92 -8.96 5.37
CA TYR A 148 11.89 -9.25 3.93
C TYR A 148 10.71 -10.16 3.62
N SER A 149 9.93 -9.77 2.60
CA SER A 149 8.79 -10.56 2.14
C SER A 149 9.27 -11.91 1.62
N THR A 150 8.48 -12.96 1.86
CA THR A 150 8.73 -14.33 1.41
C THR A 150 7.86 -14.76 0.24
N GLN A 151 6.72 -14.08 0.01
CA GLN A 151 5.79 -14.41 -1.06
C GLN A 151 5.90 -13.42 -2.22
N ALA A 152 6.10 -12.16 -1.88
CA ALA A 152 6.09 -11.10 -2.84
C ALA A 152 7.57 -10.74 -3.11
N LEU A 153 8.21 -11.50 -3.98
CA LEU A 153 9.67 -11.44 -4.18
C LEU A 153 10.11 -10.61 -5.39
N SER A 154 9.16 -10.21 -6.24
CA SER A 154 9.48 -9.52 -7.50
C SER A 154 10.20 -8.19 -7.26
N GLN A 155 11.20 -7.93 -8.09
CA GLN A 155 11.95 -6.68 -8.10
C GLN A 155 11.01 -5.52 -8.48
N TRP A 156 11.21 -4.36 -7.85
CA TRP A 156 10.46 -3.17 -8.25
C TRP A 156 10.99 -2.64 -9.58
N GLU A 157 10.08 -2.29 -10.49
CA GLU A 157 10.38 -1.61 -11.73
C GLU A 157 9.22 -0.67 -12.12
N ASN A 158 9.53 0.49 -12.68
CA ASN A 158 8.60 1.50 -13.17
C ASN A 158 8.96 2.05 -14.57
N ASP A 159 10.11 1.67 -15.16
CA ASP A 159 10.61 2.23 -16.43
C ASP A 159 10.22 1.39 -17.66
N THR A 160 9.79 0.15 -17.48
CA THR A 160 9.22 -0.67 -18.55
C THR A 160 7.72 -0.80 -18.30
N SER A 161 6.88 -0.30 -19.22
CA SER A 161 5.42 -0.42 -19.17
C SER A 161 4.90 -1.87 -19.26
N VAL A 162 5.80 -2.84 -19.14
CA VAL A 162 5.58 -4.26 -19.42
C VAL A 162 5.13 -5.02 -18.17
N ILE A 163 5.41 -4.52 -16.95
CA ILE A 163 5.17 -5.29 -15.72
C ILE A 163 3.84 -4.91 -15.04
N TYR A 164 3.53 -3.61 -14.92
CA TYR A 164 2.23 -3.12 -14.43
C TYR A 164 2.10 -1.61 -14.73
N MET A 165 0.87 -1.09 -14.72
CA MET A 165 0.61 0.36 -14.84
C MET A 165 0.14 0.93 -13.48
N PRO A 166 1.04 1.58 -12.71
CA PRO A 166 0.78 1.98 -11.32
C PRO A 166 -0.28 3.08 -11.20
N PRO A 167 -0.93 3.21 -10.03
CA PRO A 167 -1.77 4.36 -9.72
C PRO A 167 -0.95 5.63 -9.50
N GLN A 168 -1.62 6.77 -9.54
CA GLN A 168 -1.15 7.95 -8.82
C GLN A 168 -1.26 7.65 -7.32
N ARG A 169 -0.12 7.54 -6.63
CA ARG A 169 -0.08 7.16 -5.22
C ARG A 169 -0.16 8.40 -4.33
N ASN A 170 -1.25 8.56 -3.61
CA ASN A 170 -1.43 9.64 -2.65
C ASN A 170 -1.19 9.09 -1.23
N TRP A 171 0.01 9.35 -0.69
CA TRP A 171 0.41 8.90 0.63
C TRP A 171 0.23 10.02 1.65
N SER A 172 -0.37 9.70 2.80
CA SER A 172 -0.35 10.59 3.96
C SER A 172 -0.14 9.80 5.26
N PHE A 173 0.40 10.49 6.27
CA PHE A 173 0.45 9.97 7.62
C PHE A 173 -0.88 10.21 8.33
N ASP A 174 -1.32 9.26 9.15
CA ASP A 174 -2.49 9.45 10.01
C ASP A 174 -2.07 10.12 11.33
N GLU A 175 -2.33 11.42 11.47
CA GLU A 175 -1.90 12.16 12.66
C GLU A 175 -2.65 11.74 13.93
N THR A 176 -3.76 10.99 13.83
CA THR A 176 -4.40 10.42 15.02
C THR A 176 -3.47 9.46 15.75
N PHE A 177 -2.48 8.88 15.07
CA PHE A 177 -1.47 8.01 15.69
C PHE A 177 -0.45 8.77 16.54
N LEU A 178 -0.46 10.10 16.53
CA LEU A 178 0.29 10.91 17.50
C LEU A 178 -0.32 10.86 18.91
N ASN A 179 -1.60 10.47 19.03
CA ASN A 179 -2.26 10.26 20.30
C ASN A 179 -2.11 8.78 20.74
N PRO A 180 -1.45 8.49 21.87
CA PRO A 180 -1.28 7.12 22.37
C PRO A 180 -2.59 6.34 22.56
N ASN A 181 -3.69 7.03 22.88
CA ASN A 181 -5.01 6.42 23.06
C ASN A 181 -5.73 6.09 21.74
N LYS A 182 -5.16 6.49 20.60
CA LYS A 182 -5.69 6.25 19.25
C LYS A 182 -4.73 5.40 18.41
N LEU A 183 -3.75 4.76 19.04
CA LEU A 183 -2.84 3.86 18.35
C LEU A 183 -3.60 2.64 17.82
N PRO A 184 -3.28 2.19 16.60
CA PRO A 184 -3.80 0.93 16.08
C PRO A 184 -3.45 -0.27 16.97
N PRO A 185 -4.31 -1.30 17.02
CA PRO A 185 -4.01 -2.52 17.76
C PRO A 185 -2.66 -3.12 17.32
N GLY A 186 -1.84 -3.59 18.26
CA GLY A 186 -0.54 -4.18 17.93
C GLY A 186 0.52 -3.19 17.44
N THR A 187 0.34 -1.88 17.70
CA THR A 187 1.40 -0.88 17.49
C THR A 187 2.65 -1.30 18.29
N PRO A 188 3.83 -1.45 17.64
CA PRO A 188 5.06 -1.78 18.36
C PRO A 188 5.44 -0.68 19.34
N PHE A 189 5.71 -1.05 20.58
CA PHE A 189 6.24 -0.14 21.60
C PHE A 189 7.73 -0.39 21.78
N PHE A 190 8.53 0.67 21.79
CA PHE A 190 9.91 0.60 22.24
C PHE A 190 9.94 0.73 23.75
N GLN A 191 10.46 -0.28 24.45
CA GLN A 191 10.77 -0.19 25.87
C GLN A 191 12.27 0.00 26.05
N TYR A 192 12.64 1.06 26.75
CA TYR A 192 14.01 1.29 27.19
C TYR A 192 14.16 0.81 28.63
N LEU A 193 14.99 -0.21 28.83
CA LEU A 193 15.35 -0.70 30.15
C LEU A 193 16.75 -0.18 30.50
N GLN A 194 16.84 0.67 31.51
CA GLN A 194 18.10 1.11 32.08
C GLN A 194 18.29 0.45 33.44
N GLY A 195 19.27 -0.45 33.53
CA GLY A 195 19.70 -0.98 34.82
C GLY A 195 20.35 0.15 35.64
N THR A 196 19.70 0.55 36.74
CA THR A 196 20.21 1.63 37.60
C THR A 196 21.17 1.11 38.67
N SER A 197 20.96 -0.10 39.18
CA SER A 197 21.79 -0.73 40.22
C SER A 197 21.42 -2.21 40.38
N PHE A 198 22.35 -3.01 40.91
CA PHE A 198 22.06 -4.36 41.42
C PHE A 198 22.36 -4.41 42.92
N ARG A 199 21.53 -5.13 43.69
CA ARG A 199 21.83 -5.53 45.08
C ARG A 199 21.45 -7.00 45.25
N GLN A 200 22.40 -7.79 45.73
CA GLN A 200 22.17 -9.17 46.16
C GLN A 200 21.61 -9.17 47.59
N SER A 201 20.54 -9.94 47.83
CA SER A 201 19.99 -10.20 49.16
C SER A 201 20.39 -11.60 49.59
N PHE A 202 21.07 -11.72 50.72
CA PHE A 202 21.32 -13.00 51.38
C PHE A 202 20.28 -13.18 52.48
N ASN A 203 19.58 -14.32 52.46
CA ASN A 203 18.82 -14.80 53.61
C ASN A 203 19.76 -15.53 54.57
#